data_AF-A0AAU9MAG4-F1
#
_entry.id   AF-A0AAU9MAG4-F1
#
_cell.length_a   1.000
_cell.length_b   1.000
_cell.length_c   1.000
_cell.angle_alpha   90.00
_cell.angle_beta   90.00
_cell.angle_gamma   90.00
#
_symmetry.space_group_name_H-M   'P 1'
#
loop_
_entity.id
_entity.type
_entity.pdbx_description
1 polymer ?
#
loop_
_entity_poly.entity_id
_entity_poly.type
_entity_poly.pdbx_seq_one_letter_code
_entity_poly.pdbx_strand_id
1 'polypeptide(L)'
;MNWVSVGSVYLLVGLILGALRSCNGGINSSYARSNDISADMPLNSDVFAVPPGYNSPQQVHITQGDHEGKGVIISWVTPDEPGSSEVIYWAENSELKKHAVGTVVTYKYYNYSSPYIHHCTINNLEYDTKYLYEVGIGNATRQFWFTTPPKVGPDVPYTFGLIGDLGQTFDSNRTLTHYESNPAKGKAVLFVGDLSYADAYPLHDNNRWDSWARFVERSVAYQPWIWSAGNHEIDFLPDY
;
A
#
# COMPACT_ATOMS: atom_id res chain seq x y z
N MET A 1 -18.06 -46.44 -51.64
CA MET A 1 -18.08 -45.06 -51.11
C MET A 1 -18.76 -45.11 -49.76
N ASN A 2 -18.06 -44.88 -48.63
CA ASN A 2 -18.63 -44.57 -47.29
C ASN A 2 -17.55 -44.45 -46.19
N TRP A 3 -16.30 -44.88 -46.44
CA TRP A 3 -15.23 -44.78 -45.44
C TRP A 3 -14.71 -43.35 -45.20
N VAL A 4 -14.81 -42.48 -46.22
CA VAL A 4 -14.35 -41.09 -46.13
C VAL A 4 -15.23 -40.28 -45.17
N SER A 5 -16.54 -40.53 -45.09
CA SER A 5 -17.42 -39.77 -44.20
C SER A 5 -17.24 -40.13 -42.72
N VAL A 6 -16.93 -41.39 -42.43
CA VAL A 6 -16.76 -41.89 -41.06
C VAL A 6 -15.46 -41.36 -40.45
N GLY A 7 -14.36 -41.37 -41.20
CA GLY A 7 -13.07 -40.82 -40.75
C GLY A 7 -13.12 -39.32 -40.46
N SER A 8 -13.84 -38.55 -41.29
CA SER A 8 -14.05 -37.11 -41.08
C SER A 8 -14.84 -36.80 -39.80
N VAL A 9 -15.82 -37.64 -39.45
CA VAL A 9 -16.61 -37.49 -38.22
C VAL A 9 -15.75 -37.75 -36.98
N TYR A 10 -14.92 -38.81 -36.98
CA TYR A 10 -14.02 -39.09 -35.86
C TYR A 10 -12.96 -38.00 -35.66
N LEU A 11 -12.44 -37.43 -36.76
CA LEU A 11 -11.50 -36.31 -36.69
C LEU A 11 -12.17 -35.06 -36.09
N LEU A 12 -13.39 -34.74 -36.51
CA LEU A 12 -14.16 -33.60 -35.99
C LEU A 12 -14.47 -33.76 -34.49
N VAL A 13 -14.91 -34.95 -34.08
CA VAL A 13 -15.17 -35.27 -32.67
C VAL A 13 -13.89 -35.19 -31.83
N GLY A 14 -12.77 -35.70 -32.36
CA GLY A 14 -11.46 -35.59 -31.71
C GLY A 14 -10.99 -34.14 -31.53
N LEU A 15 -11.21 -33.28 -32.54
CA LEU A 15 -10.89 -31.86 -32.47
C LEU A 15 -11.78 -31.12 -31.46
N ILE A 16 -13.08 -31.42 -31.42
CA ILE A 16 -14.02 -30.82 -30.43
C ILE A 16 -13.64 -31.24 -29.01
N LEU A 17 -13.37 -32.53 -28.78
CA LEU A 17 -12.95 -33.02 -27.47
C LEU A 17 -11.58 -32.48 -27.05
N GLY A 18 -10.67 -32.28 -28.01
CA GLY A 18 -9.39 -31.59 -27.80
C GLY A 18 -9.58 -30.14 -27.38
N ALA A 19 -10.39 -29.38 -28.11
CA ALA A 19 -10.72 -27.99 -27.80
C ALA A 19 -11.41 -27.85 -26.43
N LEU A 20 -12.35 -28.75 -26.10
CA LEU A 20 -13.04 -28.77 -24.80
C LEU A 20 -12.11 -29.13 -23.63
N ARG A 21 -11.06 -29.95 -23.87
CA ARG A 21 -10.01 -30.21 -22.85
C ARG A 21 -9.00 -29.08 -22.72
N SER A 22 -8.80 -28.29 -23.77
CA SER A 22 -7.90 -27.13 -23.77
C SER A 22 -8.56 -25.83 -23.28
N CYS A 23 -9.88 -25.80 -23.19
CA CYS A 23 -10.62 -24.68 -22.60
C CYS A 23 -10.98 -24.99 -21.14
N ASN A 24 -10.15 -24.52 -20.21
CA ASN A 24 -10.57 -24.39 -18.82
C ASN A 24 -11.56 -23.22 -18.74
N GLY A 25 -12.86 -23.50 -18.92
CA GLY A 25 -13.91 -22.52 -18.70
C GLY A 25 -13.80 -22.02 -17.26
N GLY A 26 -13.65 -20.71 -17.08
CA GLY A 26 -13.45 -20.12 -15.76
C GLY A 26 -14.50 -20.61 -14.75
N ILE A 27 -14.05 -20.98 -13.56
CA ILE A 27 -14.94 -21.33 -12.45
C ILE A 27 -15.33 -20.03 -11.75
N ASN A 28 -16.61 -19.69 -11.80
CA ASN A 28 -17.13 -18.60 -10.98
C ASN A 28 -17.30 -19.10 -9.54
N SER A 29 -16.85 -18.29 -8.58
CA SER A 29 -17.09 -18.56 -7.16
C SER A 29 -18.60 -18.55 -6.88
N SER A 30 -19.05 -19.41 -5.96
CA SER A 30 -20.41 -19.35 -5.41
C SER A 30 -20.60 -18.18 -4.43
N TYR A 31 -19.52 -17.46 -4.12
CA TYR A 31 -19.57 -16.27 -3.29
C TYR A 31 -20.27 -15.12 -4.03
N ALA A 32 -21.35 -14.62 -3.44
CA ALA A 32 -21.98 -13.37 -3.83
C ALA A 32 -21.79 -12.37 -2.68
N ARG A 33 -21.33 -11.15 -2.98
CA ARG A 33 -21.37 -10.05 -2.01
C ARG A 33 -22.84 -9.71 -1.71
N SER A 34 -23.10 -9.21 -0.51
CA SER A 34 -24.39 -8.58 -0.19
C SER A 34 -24.64 -7.41 -1.14
N ASN A 35 -25.92 -7.13 -1.42
CA ASN A 35 -26.30 -5.95 -2.21
C ASN A 35 -26.07 -4.62 -1.46
N ASP A 36 -25.71 -4.68 -0.18
CA ASP A 36 -25.40 -3.51 0.63
C ASP A 36 -24.01 -3.00 0.25
N ILE A 37 -23.95 -1.75 -0.22
CA ILE A 37 -22.70 -1.02 -0.43
C ILE A 37 -22.04 -0.83 0.94
N SER A 38 -20.79 -1.28 1.09
CA SER A 38 -20.04 -1.10 2.33
C SER A 38 -19.88 0.39 2.61
N ALA A 39 -20.40 0.84 3.76
CA ALA A 39 -20.29 2.22 4.18
C ALA A 39 -18.83 2.59 4.50
N ASP A 40 -18.46 3.83 4.21
CA ASP A 40 -17.22 4.42 4.70
C ASP A 40 -17.19 4.43 6.22
N MET A 41 -16.02 4.14 6.78
CA MET A 41 -15.84 4.19 8.22
C MET A 41 -16.03 5.64 8.70
N PRO A 42 -16.75 5.86 9.82
CA PRO A 42 -16.88 7.18 10.43
C PRO A 42 -15.53 7.76 10.84
N LEU A 43 -15.34 9.08 10.77
CA LEU A 43 -14.06 9.74 11.12
C LEU A 43 -13.63 9.53 12.58
N ASN A 44 -14.55 9.16 13.48
CA ASN A 44 -14.26 8.80 14.86
C ASN A 44 -13.96 7.29 15.06
N SER A 45 -13.76 6.52 13.99
CA SER A 45 -13.35 5.13 14.06
C SER A 45 -11.93 5.01 14.65
N ASP A 46 -11.68 3.92 15.36
CA ASP A 46 -10.40 3.60 15.99
C ASP A 46 -9.22 3.62 15.01
N VAL A 47 -9.43 3.08 13.80
CA VAL A 47 -8.42 3.05 12.73
C VAL A 47 -7.98 4.43 12.23
N PHE A 48 -8.76 5.48 12.51
CA PHE A 48 -8.42 6.86 12.16
C PHE A 48 -7.91 7.67 13.34
N ALA A 49 -7.68 7.04 14.49
CA ALA A 49 -7.22 7.73 15.69
C ALA A 49 -5.89 8.46 15.46
N VAL A 50 -5.81 9.70 15.92
CA VAL A 50 -4.58 10.49 15.87
C VAL A 50 -3.61 9.98 16.94
N PRO A 51 -2.33 9.75 16.63
CA PRO A 51 -1.32 9.40 17.61
C PRO A 51 -1.23 10.45 18.73
N PRO A 52 -1.16 10.06 20.00
CA PRO A 52 -1.05 11.01 21.10
C PRO A 52 0.30 11.72 21.10
N GLY A 53 0.34 12.89 21.73
CA GLY A 53 1.54 13.72 21.88
C GLY A 53 1.52 14.95 20.98
N TYR A 54 2.18 16.02 21.43
CA TYR A 54 2.31 17.25 20.66
C TYR A 54 3.09 17.01 19.38
N ASN A 55 2.55 17.45 18.23
CA ASN A 55 3.13 17.30 16.91
C ASN A 55 3.57 15.85 16.58
N SER A 56 2.86 14.86 17.13
CA SER A 56 3.19 13.44 16.96
C SER A 56 3.11 13.04 15.48
N PRO A 57 4.17 12.46 14.91
CA PRO A 57 4.15 11.97 13.54
C PRO A 57 2.98 11.03 13.33
N GLN A 58 2.27 11.19 12.23
CA GLN A 58 1.17 10.32 11.82
C GLN A 58 1.29 10.01 10.34
N GLN A 59 0.44 9.10 9.86
CA GLN A 59 0.41 8.72 8.44
C GLN A 59 1.77 8.19 7.96
N VAL A 60 2.49 7.47 8.82
CA VAL A 60 3.83 6.96 8.51
C VAL A 60 3.73 5.88 7.44
N HIS A 61 4.49 6.02 6.36
CA HIS A 61 4.50 5.07 5.26
C HIS A 61 5.88 4.95 4.62
N ILE A 62 6.22 3.75 4.17
CA ILE A 62 7.49 3.47 3.51
C ILE A 62 7.29 2.88 2.11
N THR A 63 8.24 3.16 1.23
CA THR A 63 8.35 2.51 -0.09
C THR A 63 9.81 2.32 -0.47
N GLN A 64 10.09 1.50 -1.50
CA GLN A 64 11.45 1.28 -1.98
C GLN A 64 12.02 2.59 -2.55
N GLY A 65 13.22 2.95 -2.12
CA GLY A 65 13.87 4.23 -2.43
C GLY A 65 14.99 4.18 -3.46
N ASP A 66 15.35 3.00 -3.94
CA ASP A 66 16.35 2.80 -4.99
C ASP A 66 15.93 1.69 -5.96
N HIS A 67 16.74 1.42 -6.98
CA HIS A 67 16.45 0.38 -7.97
C HIS A 67 16.66 -1.04 -7.42
N GLU A 68 17.62 -1.23 -6.51
CA GLU A 68 18.07 -2.58 -6.12
C GLU A 68 17.57 -3.05 -4.75
N GLY A 69 16.79 -2.25 -4.02
CA GLY A 69 16.27 -2.60 -2.70
C GLY A 69 17.20 -2.27 -1.53
N LYS A 70 18.20 -1.40 -1.72
CA LYS A 70 19.09 -0.89 -0.67
C LYS A 70 18.71 0.51 -0.18
N GLY A 71 17.64 1.08 -0.72
CA GLY A 71 17.09 2.35 -0.33
C GLY A 71 15.63 2.22 0.10
N VAL A 72 15.23 3.03 1.07
CA VAL A 72 13.82 3.15 1.52
C VAL A 72 13.49 4.63 1.66
N ILE A 73 12.35 5.04 1.12
CA ILE A 73 11.77 6.36 1.36
C ILE A 73 10.83 6.22 2.56
N ILE A 74 11.12 6.96 3.63
CA ILE A 74 10.28 7.06 4.82
C ILE A 74 9.54 8.39 4.75
N SER A 75 8.23 8.33 4.89
CA SER A 75 7.35 9.49 4.81
C SER A 75 6.40 9.52 5.99
N TRP A 76 6.07 10.72 6.46
CA TRP A 76 5.14 10.96 7.57
C TRP A 76 4.62 12.39 7.50
N VAL A 77 3.61 12.71 8.32
CA VAL A 77 3.19 14.09 8.52
C VAL A 77 3.28 14.53 9.97
N THR A 78 3.54 15.81 10.18
CA THR A 78 3.44 16.50 11.48
C THR A 78 2.29 17.51 11.44
N PRO A 79 1.32 17.45 12.37
CA PRO A 79 0.06 18.21 12.25
C PRO A 79 0.12 19.66 12.71
N ASP A 80 0.98 20.00 13.67
CA ASP A 80 0.90 21.27 14.41
C ASP A 80 1.94 22.29 13.93
N GLU A 81 3.18 21.85 13.64
CA GLU A 81 4.30 22.68 13.21
C GLU A 81 5.28 21.86 12.34
N PRO A 82 6.19 22.49 11.57
CA PRO A 82 7.02 21.78 10.61
C PRO A 82 7.82 20.59 11.18
N GLY A 83 8.26 20.67 12.45
CA GLY A 83 9.06 19.61 13.06
C GLY A 83 10.39 19.29 12.35
N SER A 84 11.06 18.22 12.80
CA SER A 84 12.28 17.73 12.17
C SER A 84 11.97 16.76 11.02
N SER A 85 12.67 16.92 9.89
CA SER A 85 12.67 15.95 8.78
C SER A 85 13.74 14.86 8.94
N GLU A 86 14.29 14.71 10.14
CA GLU A 86 15.32 13.73 10.46
C GLU A 86 14.71 12.34 10.72
N VAL A 87 15.36 11.32 10.17
CA VAL A 87 15.16 9.91 10.51
C VAL A 87 16.40 9.39 11.21
N ILE A 88 16.21 8.80 12.39
CA ILE A 88 17.24 8.03 13.07
C ILE A 88 16.99 6.55 12.81
N TYR A 89 17.98 5.79 12.36
CA TYR A 89 17.80 4.38 11.98
C TYR A 89 19.02 3.51 12.30
N TRP A 90 18.78 2.23 12.56
CA TRP A 90 19.84 1.25 12.86
C TRP A 90 19.38 -0.16 12.52
N ALA A 91 20.32 -1.05 12.19
CA ALA A 91 20.03 -2.47 12.06
C ALA A 91 19.74 -3.07 13.45
N GLU A 92 18.83 -4.04 13.57
CA GLU A 92 18.36 -4.60 14.85
C GLU A 92 19.50 -5.06 15.78
N ASN A 93 20.62 -5.53 15.22
CA ASN A 93 21.79 -6.01 15.96
C ASN A 93 22.95 -5.00 16.03
N SER A 94 22.72 -3.73 15.68
CA SER A 94 23.72 -2.67 15.68
C SER A 94 23.45 -1.65 16.79
N GLU A 95 24.48 -1.32 17.56
CA GLU A 95 24.44 -0.20 18.53
C GLU A 95 24.64 1.16 17.84
N LEU A 96 25.14 1.17 16.60
CA LEU A 96 25.38 2.39 15.85
C LEU A 96 24.08 2.90 15.21
N LYS A 97 23.53 3.99 15.76
CA LYS A 97 22.45 4.76 15.15
C LYS A 97 23.01 5.67 14.05
N LYS A 98 22.37 5.62 12.88
CA LYS A 98 22.63 6.49 11.73
C LYS A 98 21.50 7.51 11.60
N HIS A 99 21.79 8.59 10.91
CA HIS A 99 20.88 9.71 10.73
C HIS A 99 20.76 10.02 9.24
N ALA A 100 19.55 10.38 8.80
CA ALA A 100 19.29 10.90 7.47
C ALA A 100 18.35 12.09 7.58
N VAL A 101 18.57 13.11 6.75
CA VAL A 101 17.75 14.34 6.75
C VAL A 101 16.96 14.39 5.46
N GLY A 102 15.64 14.44 5.60
CA GLY A 102 14.70 14.56 4.50
C GLY A 102 14.32 16.00 4.16
N THR A 103 13.28 16.12 3.37
CA THR A 103 12.63 17.39 3.00
C THR A 103 11.22 17.45 3.55
N VAL A 104 10.71 18.66 3.73
CA VAL A 104 9.31 18.93 4.10
C VAL A 104 8.61 19.72 3.01
N VAL A 105 7.36 19.36 2.72
CA VAL A 105 6.49 20.03 1.75
C VAL A 105 5.09 20.20 2.33
N THR A 106 4.33 21.13 1.76
CA THR A 106 2.90 21.31 2.04
C THR A 106 2.17 21.56 0.72
N TYR A 107 0.87 21.31 0.70
CA TYR A 107 0.00 21.67 -0.41
C TYR A 107 -1.31 22.27 0.08
N LYS A 108 -2.05 22.86 -0.85
CA LYS A 108 -3.42 23.32 -0.64
C LYS A 108 -4.30 22.73 -1.73
N TYR A 109 -5.52 22.37 -1.36
CA TYR A 109 -6.54 21.89 -2.28
C TYR A 109 -7.87 22.50 -1.87
N TYR A 110 -8.38 23.45 -2.65
CA TYR A 110 -9.52 24.29 -2.27
C TYR A 110 -9.40 24.90 -0.86
N ASN A 111 -10.29 24.50 0.05
CA ASN A 111 -10.36 24.95 1.43
C ASN A 111 -9.49 24.11 2.38
N TYR A 112 -8.85 23.06 1.88
CA TYR A 112 -7.91 22.22 2.62
C TYR A 112 -6.47 22.76 2.52
N SER A 113 -5.76 22.71 3.64
CA SER A 113 -4.31 22.93 3.71
C SER A 113 -3.70 21.71 4.39
N SER A 114 -2.71 21.10 3.75
CA SER A 114 -2.10 19.89 4.29
C SER A 114 -1.34 20.19 5.60
N PRO A 115 -1.19 19.16 6.46
CA PRO A 115 -0.09 19.10 7.41
C PRO A 115 1.28 19.24 6.73
N TYR A 116 2.34 19.25 7.54
CA TYR A 116 3.71 19.24 7.05
C TYR A 116 4.11 17.82 6.66
N ILE A 117 4.35 17.59 5.37
CA ILE A 117 4.62 16.28 4.81
C ILE A 117 6.13 16.11 4.65
N HIS A 118 6.67 15.08 5.28
CA HIS A 118 8.09 14.78 5.27
C HIS A 118 8.38 13.60 4.35
N HIS A 119 9.50 13.69 3.63
CA HIS A 119 10.08 12.58 2.88
C HIS A 119 11.57 12.50 3.15
N CYS A 120 12.04 11.36 3.64
CA CYS A 120 13.45 11.09 3.91
C CYS A 120 13.87 9.80 3.21
N THR A 121 14.89 9.85 2.35
CA THR A 121 15.45 8.66 1.72
C THR A 121 16.67 8.19 2.49
N ILE A 122 16.60 6.97 3.02
CA ILE A 122 17.75 6.24 3.56
C ILE A 122 18.29 5.32 2.48
N ASN A 123 19.61 5.27 2.33
CA ASN A 123 20.32 4.55 1.28
C ASN A 123 21.44 3.68 1.87
N ASN A 124 22.05 2.85 1.02
CA ASN A 124 23.17 1.98 1.39
C ASN A 124 22.85 1.04 2.56
N LEU A 125 21.61 0.56 2.60
CA LEU A 125 21.17 -0.46 3.56
C LEU A 125 21.73 -1.83 3.18
N GLU A 126 21.87 -2.70 4.16
CA GLU A 126 22.20 -4.11 3.96
C GLU A 126 20.95 -4.86 3.49
N TYR A 127 21.12 -5.87 2.65
CA TYR A 127 20.04 -6.75 2.21
C TYR A 127 19.57 -7.67 3.34
N ASP A 128 18.33 -8.15 3.24
CA ASP A 128 17.72 -9.13 4.15
C ASP A 128 17.94 -8.80 5.64
N THR A 129 17.86 -7.51 5.98
CA THR A 129 18.23 -6.98 7.29
C THR A 129 17.08 -6.17 7.86
N LYS A 130 16.75 -6.46 9.13
CA LYS A 130 15.73 -5.69 9.86
C LYS A 130 16.35 -4.40 10.40
N TYR A 131 15.72 -3.28 10.04
CA TYR A 131 16.05 -1.95 10.52
C TYR A 131 14.96 -1.42 11.42
N LEU A 132 15.34 -0.75 12.50
CA LEU A 132 14.46 0.12 13.27
C LEU A 132 14.68 1.56 12.80
N TYR A 133 13.61 2.35 12.84
CA TYR A 133 13.70 3.77 12.53
C TYR A 133 12.77 4.61 13.42
N GLU A 134 13.20 5.83 13.70
CA GLU A 134 12.50 6.82 14.53
C GLU A 134 12.23 8.09 13.71
N VAL A 135 11.03 8.64 13.88
CA VAL A 135 10.58 9.93 13.30
C VAL A 135 9.99 10.82 14.40
N GLY A 136 9.84 12.12 14.14
CA GLY A 136 9.36 13.08 15.16
C GLY A 136 10.42 13.43 16.19
N ILE A 137 11.68 13.53 15.75
CA ILE A 137 12.80 13.87 16.62
C ILE A 137 12.63 15.29 17.17
N GLY A 138 12.71 15.43 18.49
CA GLY A 138 12.56 16.71 19.20
C GLY A 138 11.18 16.96 19.82
N ASN A 139 10.13 16.25 19.37
CA ASN A 139 8.77 16.36 19.91
C ASN A 139 8.29 14.98 20.42
N ALA A 140 7.23 14.42 19.84
CA ALA A 140 6.75 13.08 20.17
C ALA A 140 7.36 12.04 19.21
N THR A 141 8.50 11.45 19.60
CA THR A 141 9.19 10.44 18.79
C THR A 141 8.40 9.14 18.70
N ARG A 142 8.27 8.59 17.48
CA ARG A 142 7.65 7.29 17.21
C ARG A 142 8.65 6.36 16.53
N GLN A 143 8.68 5.11 16.98
CA GLN A 143 9.59 4.08 16.48
C GLN A 143 8.83 3.01 15.69
N PHE A 144 9.41 2.61 14.57
CA PHE A 144 8.92 1.58 13.67
C PHE A 144 10.07 0.66 13.24
N TRP A 145 9.78 -0.29 12.36
CA TRP A 145 10.79 -1.19 11.80
C TRP A 145 10.38 -1.67 10.41
N PHE A 146 11.35 -2.05 9.59
CA PHE A 146 11.12 -2.73 8.31
C PHE A 146 12.24 -3.74 8.05
N THR A 147 12.06 -4.61 7.06
CA THR A 147 13.12 -5.53 6.60
C THR A 147 13.42 -5.24 5.15
N THR A 148 14.69 -5.00 4.81
CA THR A 148 15.12 -4.85 3.42
C THR A 148 14.96 -6.17 2.65
N PRO A 149 14.69 -6.13 1.33
CA PRO A 149 14.59 -7.35 0.55
C PRO A 149 15.93 -8.10 0.50
N PRO A 150 15.91 -9.41 0.20
CA PRO A 150 17.13 -10.13 -0.18
C PRO A 150 17.75 -9.52 -1.44
N LYS A 151 19.06 -9.72 -1.61
CA LYS A 151 19.77 -9.28 -2.81
C LYS A 151 19.12 -9.87 -4.06
N VAL A 152 18.96 -9.05 -5.11
CA VAL A 152 18.39 -9.48 -6.39
C VAL A 152 19.14 -10.69 -6.97
N GLY A 153 18.38 -11.68 -7.45
CA GLY A 153 18.90 -12.88 -8.07
C GLY A 153 17.79 -13.70 -8.75
N PRO A 154 18.16 -14.64 -9.64
CA PRO A 154 17.20 -15.35 -10.48
C PRO A 154 16.23 -16.25 -9.70
N ASP A 155 16.67 -16.81 -8.57
CA ASP A 155 15.93 -17.81 -7.79
C ASP A 155 15.55 -17.29 -6.39
N VAL A 156 15.48 -15.97 -6.23
CA VAL A 156 15.23 -15.34 -4.92
C VAL A 156 13.73 -15.29 -4.63
N PRO A 157 13.23 -16.00 -3.60
CA PRO A 157 11.81 -16.01 -3.29
C PRO A 157 11.37 -14.70 -2.64
N TYR A 158 10.23 -14.18 -3.07
CA TYR A 158 9.60 -13.01 -2.48
C TYR A 158 8.08 -13.12 -2.55
N THR A 159 7.39 -12.67 -1.51
CA THR A 159 5.93 -12.71 -1.43
C THR A 159 5.37 -11.29 -1.51
N PHE A 160 4.68 -10.98 -2.60
CA PHE A 160 3.95 -9.73 -2.75
C PHE A 160 2.49 -9.88 -2.32
N GLY A 161 2.00 -8.94 -1.51
CA GLY A 161 0.58 -8.65 -1.43
C GLY A 161 0.12 -7.88 -2.66
N LEU A 162 -1.10 -8.11 -3.12
CA LEU A 162 -1.72 -7.35 -4.21
C LEU A 162 -3.01 -6.75 -3.67
N ILE A 163 -3.10 -5.42 -3.67
CA ILE A 163 -4.26 -4.65 -3.20
C ILE A 163 -4.50 -3.54 -4.22
N GLY A 164 -5.76 -3.26 -4.52
CA GLY A 164 -6.19 -2.11 -5.31
C GLY A 164 -7.56 -1.65 -4.81
N ASP A 165 -7.96 -0.45 -5.17
CA ASP A 165 -9.31 0.05 -4.92
C ASP A 165 -9.67 -0.05 -3.44
N LEU A 166 -8.72 0.33 -2.56
CA LEU A 166 -8.85 0.01 -1.14
C LEU A 166 -9.94 0.86 -0.51
N GLY A 167 -9.89 2.18 -0.68
CA GLY A 167 -10.78 3.10 0.04
C GLY A 167 -10.68 2.96 1.55
N GLN A 168 -11.72 3.39 2.26
CA GLN A 168 -11.73 3.45 3.73
C GLN A 168 -13.07 3.01 4.34
N THR A 169 -13.64 1.96 3.76
CA THR A 169 -14.87 1.31 4.22
C THR A 169 -14.60 0.19 5.25
N PHE A 170 -15.66 -0.37 5.82
CA PHE A 170 -15.54 -1.56 6.66
C PHE A 170 -14.94 -2.76 5.90
N ASP A 171 -15.28 -2.95 4.63
CA ASP A 171 -14.66 -3.99 3.79
C ASP A 171 -13.20 -3.69 3.47
N SER A 172 -12.81 -2.42 3.37
CA SER A 172 -11.41 -1.99 3.25
C SER A 172 -10.61 -2.44 4.48
N ASN A 173 -11.14 -2.18 5.67
CA ASN A 173 -10.53 -2.61 6.93
C ASN A 173 -10.41 -4.14 7.03
N ARG A 174 -11.45 -4.87 6.60
CA ARG A 174 -11.41 -6.34 6.53
C ARG A 174 -10.35 -6.84 5.57
N THR A 175 -10.25 -6.24 4.39
CA THR A 175 -9.25 -6.59 3.37
C THR A 175 -7.83 -6.42 3.92
N LEU A 176 -7.54 -5.27 4.53
CA LEU A 176 -6.23 -5.01 5.14
C LEU A 176 -5.94 -5.98 6.30
N THR A 177 -6.94 -6.26 7.15
CA THR A 177 -6.81 -7.23 8.25
C THR A 177 -6.53 -8.65 7.74
N HIS A 178 -7.19 -9.07 6.65
CA HIS A 178 -6.95 -10.35 6.00
C HIS A 178 -5.54 -10.43 5.40
N TYR A 179 -5.04 -9.34 4.83
CA TYR A 179 -3.67 -9.24 4.34
C TYR A 179 -2.65 -9.43 5.47
N GLU A 180 -2.79 -8.68 6.57
CA GLU A 180 -1.89 -8.73 7.73
C GLU A 180 -1.88 -10.10 8.43
N SER A 181 -3.04 -10.77 8.46
CA SER A 181 -3.20 -12.09 9.06
C SER A 181 -2.84 -13.26 8.13
N ASN A 182 -2.56 -13.01 6.85
CA ASN A 182 -2.30 -14.06 5.87
C ASN A 182 -1.07 -14.92 6.27
N PRO A 183 -1.19 -16.27 6.33
CA PRO A 183 -0.07 -17.16 6.65
C PRO A 183 1.13 -17.07 5.70
N ALA A 184 0.92 -16.63 4.45
CA ALA A 184 1.99 -16.45 3.47
C ALA A 184 2.93 -15.27 3.79
N LYS A 185 2.51 -14.37 4.71
CA LYS A 185 3.28 -13.21 5.19
C LYS A 185 3.89 -12.37 4.06
N GLY A 186 3.06 -11.54 3.45
CA GLY A 186 3.50 -10.57 2.44
C GLY A 186 4.63 -9.68 2.97
N LYS A 187 5.66 -9.48 2.14
CA LYS A 187 6.86 -8.68 2.48
C LYS A 187 6.82 -7.28 1.88
N ALA A 188 6.01 -7.07 0.85
CA ALA A 188 5.69 -5.78 0.25
C ALA A 188 4.32 -5.87 -0.40
N VAL A 189 3.64 -4.74 -0.59
CA VAL A 189 2.36 -4.65 -1.30
C VAL A 189 2.58 -3.98 -2.65
N LEU A 190 2.09 -4.60 -3.72
CA LEU A 190 1.85 -3.92 -4.99
C LEU A 190 0.46 -3.29 -4.91
N PHE A 191 0.41 -1.96 -4.84
CA PHE A 191 -0.84 -1.21 -4.74
C PHE A 191 -1.22 -0.67 -6.12
N VAL A 192 -2.33 -1.16 -6.68
CA VAL A 192 -2.66 -0.95 -8.11
C VAL A 192 -3.59 0.24 -8.39
N GLY A 193 -3.57 1.26 -7.52
CA GLY A 193 -4.31 2.51 -7.70
C GLY A 193 -5.61 2.58 -6.89
N ASP A 194 -6.22 3.75 -6.90
CA ASP A 194 -7.45 4.12 -6.19
C ASP A 194 -7.32 3.90 -4.67
N LEU A 195 -6.60 4.83 -4.04
CA LEU A 195 -6.16 4.75 -2.65
C LEU A 195 -7.31 5.11 -1.71
N SER A 196 -7.63 6.41 -1.60
CA SER A 196 -8.45 6.95 -0.52
C SER A 196 -9.92 7.14 -0.86
N TYR A 197 -10.23 7.31 -2.16
CA TYR A 197 -11.52 7.78 -2.68
C TYR A 197 -11.96 9.12 -2.06
N ALA A 198 -11.02 10.00 -1.72
CA ALA A 198 -11.31 11.34 -1.18
C ALA A 198 -12.09 12.21 -2.18
N ASP A 199 -11.93 11.99 -3.48
CA ASP A 199 -12.64 12.66 -4.57
C ASP A 199 -14.16 12.36 -4.60
N ALA A 200 -14.61 11.31 -3.92
CA ALA A 200 -16.04 11.01 -3.74
C ALA A 200 -16.74 11.96 -2.75
N TYR A 201 -15.99 12.82 -2.04
CA TYR A 201 -16.51 13.75 -1.03
C TYR A 201 -16.66 15.17 -1.58
N PRO A 202 -17.54 15.99 -0.98
CA PRO A 202 -17.68 17.40 -1.38
C PRO A 202 -16.33 18.13 -1.39
N LEU A 203 -16.02 18.79 -2.52
CA LEU A 203 -14.74 19.47 -2.77
C LEU A 203 -13.50 18.56 -2.70
N HIS A 204 -13.68 17.25 -2.90
CA HIS A 204 -12.67 16.21 -2.68
C HIS A 204 -12.04 16.36 -1.30
N ASP A 205 -12.84 16.23 -0.24
CA ASP A 205 -12.41 16.50 1.14
C ASP A 205 -11.09 15.77 1.49
N ASN A 206 -9.96 16.47 1.40
CA ASN A 206 -8.62 15.90 1.57
C ASN A 206 -8.34 15.46 3.02
N ASN A 207 -9.23 15.78 3.97
CA ASN A 207 -9.21 15.12 5.29
C ASN A 207 -9.41 13.59 5.17
N ARG A 208 -10.00 13.11 4.06
CA ARG A 208 -10.14 11.68 3.75
C ARG A 208 -8.83 11.03 3.30
N TRP A 209 -7.88 11.80 2.76
CA TRP A 209 -6.50 11.34 2.59
C TRP A 209 -5.82 11.14 3.95
N ASP A 210 -6.01 12.10 4.86
CA ASP A 210 -5.44 12.03 6.22
C ASP A 210 -5.95 10.82 7.02
N SER A 211 -7.27 10.55 6.97
CA SER A 211 -7.85 9.38 7.63
C SER A 211 -7.39 8.07 7.00
N TRP A 212 -7.37 7.99 5.66
CA TRP A 212 -6.90 6.79 4.96
C TRP A 212 -5.45 6.46 5.31
N ALA A 213 -4.58 7.46 5.33
CA ALA A 213 -3.16 7.27 5.62
C ALA A 213 -2.91 6.87 7.08
N ARG A 214 -3.69 7.38 8.04
CA ARG A 214 -3.68 6.87 9.43
C ARG A 214 -4.16 5.41 9.52
N PHE A 215 -5.18 5.05 8.74
CA PHE A 215 -5.72 3.69 8.70
C PHE A 215 -4.71 2.66 8.17
N VAL A 216 -4.01 2.95 7.08
CA VAL A 216 -3.06 2.00 6.48
C VAL A 216 -1.69 2.00 7.16
N GLU A 217 -1.35 3.00 7.98
CA GLU A 217 -0.06 3.14 8.70
C GLU A 217 0.34 1.83 9.42
N ARG A 218 -0.63 1.14 10.02
CA ARG A 218 -0.42 -0.13 10.73
C ARG A 218 0.20 -1.25 9.86
N SER A 219 0.13 -1.11 8.54
CA SER A 219 0.77 -1.99 7.57
C SER A 219 1.96 -1.29 6.90
N VAL A 220 1.71 -0.15 6.26
CA VAL A 220 2.68 0.49 5.36
C VAL A 220 3.85 1.17 6.08
N ALA A 221 3.80 1.37 7.40
CA ALA A 221 4.98 1.78 8.18
C ALA A 221 5.98 0.63 8.40
N TYR A 222 5.59 -0.62 8.14
CA TYR A 222 6.40 -1.81 8.46
C TYR A 222 6.87 -2.60 7.24
N GLN A 223 6.30 -2.30 6.07
CA GLN A 223 6.66 -2.94 4.81
C GLN A 223 6.41 -2.00 3.63
N PRO A 224 7.22 -2.05 2.56
CA PRO A 224 7.03 -1.20 1.39
C PRO A 224 5.68 -1.46 0.72
N TRP A 225 4.93 -0.39 0.47
CA TRP A 225 3.87 -0.42 -0.55
C TRP A 225 4.40 0.27 -1.81
N ILE A 226 4.24 -0.38 -2.96
CA ILE A 226 4.66 0.12 -4.28
C ILE A 226 3.43 0.74 -4.93
N TRP A 227 3.50 2.04 -5.18
CA TRP A 227 2.35 2.85 -5.54
C TRP A 227 2.11 2.89 -7.05
N SER A 228 0.85 2.71 -7.45
CA SER A 228 0.33 3.07 -8.77
C SER A 228 -0.73 4.15 -8.59
N ALA A 229 -0.87 5.05 -9.56
CA ALA A 229 -1.94 6.03 -9.59
C ALA A 229 -3.14 5.46 -10.36
N GLY A 230 -4.32 5.46 -9.74
CA GLY A 230 -5.59 5.14 -10.38
C GLY A 230 -6.29 6.40 -10.88
N ASN A 231 -7.55 6.27 -11.29
CA ASN A 231 -8.32 7.43 -11.74
C ASN A 231 -8.81 8.31 -10.59
N HIS A 232 -9.02 7.73 -9.40
CA HIS A 232 -9.39 8.50 -8.20
C HIS A 232 -8.24 9.37 -7.66
N GLU A 233 -7.01 9.21 -8.17
CA GLU A 233 -5.86 10.08 -7.89
C GLU A 233 -5.67 11.22 -8.91
N ILE A 234 -6.49 11.30 -9.97
CA ILE A 234 -6.41 12.41 -10.92
C ILE A 234 -6.79 13.73 -10.24
N ASP A 235 -7.73 13.68 -9.28
CA ASP A 235 -8.19 14.82 -8.49
C ASP A 235 -8.48 16.07 -9.35
N PHE A 236 -9.28 15.87 -10.41
CA PHE A 236 -9.72 16.94 -11.31
C PHE A 236 -11.17 17.34 -11.01
N LEU A 237 -11.37 18.54 -10.45
CA LEU A 237 -12.68 19.14 -10.18
C LEU A 237 -12.88 20.40 -11.04
N PRO A 238 -13.49 20.30 -12.24
CA PRO A 238 -13.50 21.39 -13.23
C PRO A 238 -14.40 22.58 -12.87
N ASP A 239 -15.45 22.35 -12.09
CA ASP A 239 -16.48 23.35 -11.81
C ASP A 239 -16.14 24.26 -10.61
N TYR A 240 -14.88 24.22 -10.14
CA TYR A 240 -14.43 24.90 -8.93
C TYR A 240 -13.00 25.46 -9.05
#